data_AF-A0A359B645-F1
#
_entry.id   AF-A0A359B645-F1
#
_cell.length_a   1.000
_cell.length_b   1.000
_cell.length_c   1.000
_cell.angle_alpha   90.00
_cell.angle_beta   90.00
_cell.angle_gamma   90.00
#
_symmetry.space_group_name_H-M   'P 1'
#
loop_
_entity.id
_entity.type
_entity.pdbx_description
1 polymer ?
#
loop_
_entity_poly.entity_id
_entity_poly.type
_entity_poly.pdbx_seq_one_letter_code
_entity_poly.pdbx_strand_id
1 'polypeptide(L)'
;MINDCGARLVVTADGGWRRGDIIPLKKICDTALQKCPGVESVLVVRRTGTEVEFREGRDYWYHHLINEVESMYEGSPDWLERNRYWGIVEKLRCAAQNP
;
A
#
# COMPACT_ATOMS: atom_id res chain seq x y z
N MET A 1 -16.49 -3.87 -4.96
CA MET A 1 -15.43 -3.00 -5.53
C MET A 1 -14.84 -2.13 -4.41
N ILE A 2 -13.75 -1.38 -4.63
CA ILE A 2 -13.04 -0.60 -3.57
C ILE A 2 -13.98 0.31 -2.76
N ASN A 3 -14.96 0.93 -3.41
CA ASN A 3 -15.96 1.76 -2.72
C ASN A 3 -16.92 0.97 -1.82
N ASP A 4 -17.30 -0.23 -2.23
CA ASP A 4 -18.34 -1.00 -1.54
C ASP A 4 -17.86 -1.54 -0.20
N CYS A 5 -16.54 -1.65 0.00
CA CYS A 5 -15.94 -2.13 1.25
C CYS A 5 -15.46 -1.01 2.18
N GLY A 6 -15.64 0.27 1.81
CA GLY A 6 -15.19 1.41 2.62
C GLY A 6 -13.68 1.44 2.85
N ALA A 7 -12.91 0.90 1.91
CA ALA A 7 -11.45 0.84 2.03
C ALA A 7 -10.84 2.26 2.03
N ARG A 8 -10.00 2.54 3.03
CA ARG A 8 -9.23 3.78 3.15
C ARG A 8 -7.77 3.63 2.70
N LEU A 9 -7.29 2.39 2.65
CA LEU A 9 -5.94 2.03 2.22
C LEU A 9 -6.02 1.02 1.07
N VAL A 10 -5.27 1.26 0.01
CA VAL A 10 -5.11 0.31 -1.11
C VAL A 10 -3.66 -0.15 -1.19
N VAL A 11 -3.43 -1.45 -1.36
CA VAL A 11 -2.11 -2.01 -1.62
C VAL A 11 -2.00 -2.37 -3.10
N THR A 12 -0.94 -1.92 -3.76
CA THR A 12 -0.66 -2.21 -5.17
C THR A 12 0.85 -2.32 -5.41
N ALA A 13 1.26 -2.53 -6.66
CA ALA A 13 2.66 -2.51 -7.08
C ALA A 13 2.87 -1.53 -8.24
N ASP A 14 4.13 -1.15 -8.48
CA ASP A 14 4.52 -0.35 -9.65
C ASP A 14 4.06 -1.01 -10.97
N GLY A 15 4.27 -2.31 -11.07
CA GLY A 15 3.83 -3.18 -12.15
C GLY A 15 3.90 -4.66 -11.77
N GLY A 16 3.36 -5.51 -12.63
CA GLY A 16 3.40 -6.96 -12.47
C GLY A 16 3.82 -7.65 -13.76
N TRP A 17 4.61 -8.71 -13.65
CA TRP A 17 4.99 -9.53 -14.80
C TRP A 17 3.86 -10.49 -15.15
N ARG A 18 3.43 -10.49 -16.42
CA ARG A 18 2.49 -11.49 -16.95
C ARG A 18 2.94 -11.88 -18.35
N ARG A 19 3.28 -13.16 -18.53
CA ARG A 19 3.74 -13.73 -19.82
C ARG A 19 4.94 -13.00 -20.43
N GLY A 20 5.84 -12.48 -19.59
CA GLY A 20 7.03 -11.74 -20.03
C GLY A 20 6.81 -10.25 -20.22
N ASP A 21 5.56 -9.77 -20.24
CA ASP A 21 5.24 -8.35 -20.34
C ASP A 21 4.95 -7.72 -18.96
N ILE A 22 5.19 -6.42 -18.85
CA ILE A 22 4.85 -5.62 -17.67
C ILE A 22 3.42 -5.11 -17.79
N ILE A 23 2.60 -5.42 -16.79
CA ILE A 23 1.29 -4.80 -16.57
C ILE A 23 1.47 -3.60 -15.63
N PRO A 24 1.07 -2.38 -16.02
CA PRO A 24 1.26 -1.18 -15.21
C PRO A 24 0.19 -1.07 -14.10
N LEU A 25 0.35 -1.85 -13.04
CA LEU A 25 -0.61 -1.98 -11.95
C LEU A 25 -0.91 -0.66 -11.24
N LYS A 26 0.09 0.18 -10.99
CA LYS A 26 -0.12 1.49 -10.35
C LYS A 26 -0.99 2.40 -11.19
N LYS A 27 -0.76 2.46 -12.51
CA LYS A 27 -1.57 3.26 -13.44
C LYS A 27 -3.03 2.82 -13.47
N ILE A 28 -3.27 1.51 -13.48
CA ILE A 28 -4.62 0.94 -13.45
C ILE A 28 -5.29 1.29 -12.11
N CYS A 29 -4.56 1.16 -11.00
CA CYS A 29 -5.02 1.53 -9.66
C CYS A 29 -5.39 3.02 -9.59
N ASP A 30 -4.53 3.92 -10.04
CA ASP A 30 -4.81 5.37 -10.04
C ASP A 30 -6.08 5.72 -10.82
N THR A 31 -6.31 5.05 -11.95
CA THR A 31 -7.53 5.23 -12.74
C THR A 31 -8.77 4.78 -11.97
N ALA A 32 -8.70 3.66 -11.24
CA ALA A 32 -9.80 3.19 -10.40
C ALA A 32 -10.07 4.13 -9.21
N LEU A 33 -9.01 4.69 -8.62
CA LEU A 33 -9.10 5.60 -7.47
C LEU A 33 -9.80 6.92 -7.80
N GLN A 34 -9.87 7.34 -9.07
CA GLN A 34 -10.67 8.51 -9.48
C GLN A 34 -12.15 8.38 -9.10
N LYS A 35 -12.66 7.14 -9.02
CA LYS A 35 -14.04 6.85 -8.61
C LYS A 35 -14.15 6.47 -7.14
N CYS A 36 -13.05 6.47 -6.39
CA CYS A 36 -12.99 6.01 -5.01
C CYS A 36 -12.47 7.11 -4.06
N PRO A 37 -13.26 8.17 -3.80
CA PRO A 37 -12.80 9.31 -3.01
C PRO A 37 -12.52 8.98 -1.53
N GLY A 38 -13.03 7.85 -1.02
CA GLY A 38 -12.79 7.40 0.35
C GLY A 38 -11.40 6.79 0.60
N VAL A 39 -10.59 6.60 -0.45
CA VAL A 39 -9.22 6.11 -0.30
C VAL A 39 -8.30 7.26 0.07
N GLU A 40 -7.70 7.17 1.25
CA GLU A 40 -6.80 8.17 1.82
C GLU A 40 -5.33 7.85 1.51
N SER A 41 -4.98 6.56 1.39
CA SER A 41 -3.60 6.14 1.18
C SER A 41 -3.44 4.96 0.23
N VAL A 42 -2.29 4.90 -0.44
CA VAL A 42 -1.91 3.82 -1.36
C VAL A 42 -0.50 3.33 -1.00
N LEU A 43 -0.38 2.07 -0.62
CA LEU A 43 0.89 1.42 -0.38
C LEU A 43 1.37 0.74 -1.67
N VAL A 44 2.51 1.19 -2.19
CA VAL A 44 3.07 0.72 -3.47
C VAL A 44 4.30 -0.16 -3.22
N VAL A 45 4.28 -1.37 -3.76
CA VAL A 45 5.45 -2.27 -3.78
C VAL A 45 6.23 -2.04 -5.08
N ARG A 46 7.55 -1.85 -4.96
CA ARG A 46 8.45 -1.76 -6.13
C ARG A 46 8.79 -3.19 -6.59
N ARG A 47 8.07 -3.70 -7.60
CA ARG A 47 8.20 -5.08 -8.06
C ARG A 47 8.90 -5.20 -9.41
N THR A 48 8.65 -4.26 -10.31
CA THR A 48 9.19 -4.26 -11.68
C THR A 48 10.27 -3.21 -11.89
N GLY A 49 10.32 -2.18 -11.03
CA GLY A 49 11.19 -1.03 -11.19
C GLY A 49 10.68 -0.02 -12.22
N THR A 50 9.45 -0.19 -12.71
CA THR A 50 8.79 0.71 -13.67
C THR A 50 8.57 2.07 -13.01
N GLU A 51 8.81 3.14 -13.76
CA GLU A 51 8.48 4.49 -13.32
C GLU A 51 6.96 4.67 -13.26
N VAL A 52 6.48 5.26 -12.17
CA VAL A 52 5.06 5.44 -11.91
C VAL A 52 4.77 6.84 -11.39
N GLU A 53 3.61 7.36 -11.75
CA GLU A 53 3.10 8.57 -11.10
C GLU A 53 2.90 8.29 -9.61
N PHE A 54 3.40 9.21 -8.79
CA PHE A 54 3.43 9.06 -7.35
C PHE A 54 2.96 10.37 -6.71
N ARG A 55 1.92 10.29 -5.88
CA ARG A 55 1.33 11.46 -5.23
C ARG A 55 1.80 11.54 -3.78
N GLU A 56 2.56 12.57 -3.45
CA GLU A 56 2.97 12.85 -2.08
C GLU A 56 1.75 13.01 -1.17
N GLY A 57 1.85 12.51 0.08
CA GLY A 57 0.76 12.51 1.05
C GLY A 57 -0.32 11.46 0.83
N ARG A 58 -0.31 10.74 -0.31
CA ARG A 58 -1.24 9.63 -0.59
C ARG A 58 -0.51 8.32 -0.85
N ASP A 59 0.53 8.34 -1.68
CA ASP A 59 1.25 7.14 -2.10
C ASP A 59 2.49 6.94 -1.22
N TYR A 60 2.76 5.70 -0.81
CA TYR A 60 3.89 5.35 0.05
C TYR A 60 4.59 4.09 -0.45
N TRP A 61 5.92 4.12 -0.50
CA TRP A 61 6.72 2.96 -0.88
C TRP A 61 6.82 1.98 0.29
N TYR A 62 6.38 0.74 0.06
CA TYR A 62 6.43 -0.32 1.07
C TYR A 62 7.83 -0.55 1.65
N HIS A 63 8.84 -0.59 0.77
CA HIS A 63 10.22 -0.86 1.17
C HIS A 63 10.86 0.26 1.98
N HIS A 64 10.35 1.50 1.91
CA HIS A 64 10.78 2.56 2.82
C HIS A 64 10.14 2.35 4.20
N LEU A 65 8.84 2.10 4.24
CA LEU A 65 8.10 1.95 5.50
C LEU A 65 8.52 0.71 6.30
N ILE A 66 8.81 -0.42 5.65
CA ILE A 66 9.22 -1.62 6.37
C ILE A 66 10.58 -1.48 7.07
N ASN A 67 11.45 -0.59 6.58
CA ASN A 67 12.74 -0.31 7.20
C ASN A 67 12.61 0.62 8.41
N GLU A 68 11.51 1.37 8.51
CA GLU A 68 11.22 2.27 9.63
C GLU A 68 10.47 1.59 10.78
N VAL A 69 9.91 0.40 10.53
CA VAL A 69 9.16 -0.36 11.53
C VAL A 69 10.05 -1.46 12.11
N GLU A 70 10.25 -1.40 13.43
CA GLU A 70 11.13 -2.33 14.16
C GLU A 70 10.72 -3.80 13.96
N SER A 71 11.71 -4.67 13.81
CA SER A 71 11.51 -6.09 13.62
C SER A 71 11.09 -6.77 14.92
N MET A 72 9.79 -7.00 15.11
CA MET A 72 9.33 -8.01 16.05
C MET A 72 9.49 -9.39 15.38
N TYR A 73 10.21 -10.31 16.03
CA TYR A 73 10.50 -11.67 15.54
C TYR A 73 9.19 -12.48 15.42
N GLU A 74 8.91 -13.07 14.26
CA GLU A 74 7.85 -14.08 14.07
C GLU A 74 8.36 -15.43 14.56
N GLY A 75 8.18 -15.71 15.85
CA GLY A 75 8.38 -17.02 16.44
C GLY A 75 7.13 -17.47 17.18
N SER A 76 6.48 -18.53 16.68
CA SER A 76 5.35 -19.29 17.28
C SER A 76 3.92 -18.77 17.00
N PRO A 77 2.92 -19.68 16.84
CA PRO A 77 1.67 -19.45 16.11
C PRO A 77 0.51 -19.05 17.03
N ASP A 78 0.42 -17.76 17.32
CA ASP A 78 -0.66 -17.19 18.13
C ASP A 78 -1.16 -15.96 17.38
N TRP A 79 -2.24 -16.10 16.61
CA TRP A 79 -2.73 -15.15 15.60
C TRP A 79 -3.29 -13.81 16.14
N LEU A 80 -2.80 -13.32 17.29
CA LEU A 80 -3.35 -12.12 17.96
C LEU A 80 -2.33 -11.00 18.21
N GLU A 81 -1.07 -11.10 17.77
CA GLU A 81 -0.11 -10.01 17.91
C GLU A 81 0.03 -9.15 16.65
N ARG A 82 0.10 -7.82 16.85
CA ARG A 82 0.20 -6.79 15.79
C ARG A 82 1.56 -6.89 15.11
N ASN A 83 1.61 -7.65 14.02
CA ASN A 83 2.82 -7.78 13.19
C ASN A 83 3.17 -6.48 12.44
N ARG A 84 4.31 -6.48 11.74
CA ARG A 84 4.86 -5.30 11.02
C ARG A 84 3.87 -4.65 10.04
N TYR A 85 2.99 -5.45 9.43
CA TYR A 85 1.94 -4.94 8.56
C TYR A 85 0.96 -4.04 9.32
N TRP A 86 0.60 -4.42 10.54
CA TRP A 86 -0.30 -3.61 11.35
C TRP A 86 0.34 -2.27 11.74
N GLY A 87 1.64 -2.25 12.06
CA GLY A 87 2.36 -1.00 12.33
C GLY A 87 2.34 -0.02 11.13
N ILE A 88 2.50 -0.53 9.90
CA ILE A 88 2.37 0.27 8.68
C ILE A 88 0.94 0.79 8.53
N VAL A 89 -0.07 -0.07 8.72
CA VAL A 89 -1.49 0.32 8.61
C VAL A 89 -1.84 1.40 9.62
N GLU A 90 -1.34 1.33 10.86
CA GLU A 90 -1.58 2.35 11.89
C GLU A 90 -0.89 3.67 11.56
N LYS A 91 0.35 3.64 11.08
CA LYS A 91 1.07 4.84 10.64
C LYS A 91 0.30 5.57 9.52
N LEU A 92 -0.20 4.81 8.55
CA LEU A 92 -0.98 5.37 7.43
C LEU A 92 -2.37 5.86 7.87
N ARG A 93 -3.00 5.20 8.86
CA ARG A 93 -4.24 5.70 9.48
C ARG A 93 -4.04 6.99 10.29
N CYS A 94 -2.89 7.14 10.96
CA CYS A 94 -2.56 8.33 11.74
C CYS A 94 -2.20 9.54 10.87
N ALA A 95 -1.51 9.32 9.74
CA ALA A 95 -1.20 10.37 8.77
C ALA A 95 -2.46 11.01 8.17
N ALA A 96 -3.55 10.25 8.05
CA ALA A 96 -4.85 10.75 7.60
C ALA A 96 -5.68 11.49 8.68
N GLN A 97 -5.22 11.49 9.95
CA GLN A 97 -5.95 12.06 11.11
C GLN A 97 -5.33 13.35 11.68
N ASN A 98 -4.25 13.88 11.12
CA ASN A 98 -3.67 15.14 11.58
C ASN A 98 -4.21 16.30 10.70
N PRO A 99 -4.89 17.30 11.27
CA PRO A 99 -5.43 18.45 10.55
C PRO A 99 -4.34 19.36 9.96
#